data_AF-A0A556PTK5-F1
#
_entry.id   AF-A0A556PTK5-F1
#
_cell.length_a   1.000
_cell.length_b   1.000
_cell.length_c   1.000
_cell.angle_alpha   90.00
_cell.angle_beta   90.00
_cell.angle_gamma   90.00
#
_symmetry.space_group_name_H-M   'P 1'
#
loop_
_entity.id
_entity.type
_entity.pdbx_description
1 polymer ?
#
loop_
_entity_poly.entity_id
_entity_poly.type
_entity_poly.pdbx_seq_one_letter_code
_entity_poly.pdbx_strand_id
1 'polypeptide(L)'
;MIKQLVRMKLAQTSPKEIVQYSQRYNIPLTMSQSEELLDFIHTKKIDPFSEKDRLKTFSYIEQNIGRREANNAKKLLENLAKEYNLDHLL
;
A
#
# COMPACT_ATOMS: atom_id res chain seq x y z
N MET A 1 5.11 -13.31 -13.77
CA MET A 1 3.95 -13.92 -13.07
C MET A 1 3.63 -13.22 -11.75
N ILE A 2 4.57 -13.12 -10.79
CA ILE A 2 4.28 -12.52 -9.47
C ILE A 2 3.74 -11.07 -9.52
N LYS A 3 4.27 -10.21 -10.40
CA LYS A 3 3.77 -8.83 -10.56
C LYS A 3 2.28 -8.77 -10.93
N GLN A 4 1.82 -9.70 -11.76
CA GLN A 4 0.42 -9.77 -12.18
C GLN A 4 -0.49 -10.23 -11.03
N LEU A 5 -0.05 -11.23 -10.24
CA LEU A 5 -0.78 -11.69 -9.07
C LEU A 5 -0.95 -10.58 -8.02
N VAL A 6 0.11 -9.81 -7.76
CA VAL A 6 0.05 -8.67 -6.82
C VAL A 6 -0.89 -7.58 -7.33
N ARG A 7 -0.83 -7.23 -8.62
CA ARG A 7 -1.75 -6.25 -9.22
C ARG A 7 -3.21 -6.71 -9.15
N MET A 8 -3.48 -8.00 -9.42
CA MET A 8 -4.82 -8.58 -9.27
C MET A 8 -5.30 -8.54 -7.82
N LYS A 9 -4.43 -8.92 -6.86
CA LYS A 9 -4.79 -8.86 -5.45
C LYS A 9 -5.10 -7.42 -5.03
N LEU A 10 -4.28 -6.45 -5.43
CA LEU A 10 -4.50 -5.03 -5.13
C LEU A 10 -5.86 -4.55 -5.66
N ALA A 11 -6.17 -4.86 -6.92
CA ALA A 11 -7.44 -4.48 -7.56
C ALA A 11 -8.68 -5.13 -6.92
N GLN A 12 -8.51 -6.27 -6.22
CA GLN A 12 -9.58 -6.99 -5.55
C GLN A 12 -9.60 -6.76 -4.03
N THR A 13 -8.70 -5.94 -3.51
CA THR A 13 -8.59 -5.70 -2.08
C THR A 13 -9.74 -4.81 -1.61
N SER A 14 -10.40 -5.24 -0.54
CA SER A 14 -11.47 -4.47 0.09
C SER A 14 -10.94 -3.56 1.21
N PRO A 15 -11.65 -2.47 1.56
CA PRO A 15 -11.25 -1.61 2.67
C PRO A 15 -11.18 -2.36 4.02
N LYS A 16 -12.06 -3.35 4.23
CA LYS A 16 -12.03 -4.21 5.41
C LYS A 16 -10.74 -5.01 5.53
N GLU A 17 -10.23 -5.54 4.41
CA GLU A 17 -8.93 -6.24 4.41
C GLU A 17 -7.79 -5.28 4.72
N ILE A 18 -7.83 -4.04 4.20
CA ILE A 18 -6.84 -3.02 4.54
C ILE A 18 -6.82 -2.77 6.05
N VAL A 19 -7.98 -2.55 6.70
CA VAL A 19 -8.06 -2.39 8.17
C VAL A 19 -7.47 -3.59 8.91
N GLN A 20 -7.75 -4.81 8.46
CA GLN A 20 -7.20 -6.03 9.08
C GLN A 20 -5.66 -6.09 8.97
N TYR A 21 -5.11 -5.78 7.80
CA TYR A 21 -3.66 -5.72 7.61
C TYR A 21 -3.03 -4.55 8.37
N SER A 22 -3.70 -3.41 8.42
CA SER A 22 -3.25 -2.21 9.11
C SER A 22 -3.05 -2.49 10.61
N GLN A 23 -3.99 -3.23 11.21
CA GLN A 23 -3.86 -3.72 12.60
C GLN A 23 -2.71 -4.71 12.75
N ARG A 24 -2.60 -5.71 11.86
CA ARG A 24 -1.54 -6.72 11.90
C ARG A 24 -0.13 -6.13 11.85
N TYR A 25 0.07 -5.09 11.04
CA TYR A 25 1.36 -4.43 10.85
C TYR A 25 1.55 -3.18 11.73
N ASN A 26 0.64 -2.93 12.68
CA ASN A 26 0.71 -1.81 13.62
C ASN A 26 0.76 -0.43 12.94
N ILE A 27 -0.01 -0.27 11.85
CA ILE A 27 -0.25 0.98 11.14
C ILE A 27 -1.78 1.18 11.15
N PRO A 28 -2.40 1.52 12.29
CA PRO A 28 -3.85 1.50 12.40
C PRO A 28 -4.50 2.48 11.43
N LEU A 29 -5.38 1.98 10.57
CA LEU A 29 -6.23 2.77 9.67
C LEU A 29 -7.69 2.58 10.06
N THR A 30 -8.47 3.63 9.90
CA THR A 30 -9.93 3.54 10.00
C THR A 30 -10.53 2.98 8.71
N MET A 31 -11.81 2.62 8.75
CA MET A 31 -12.54 2.19 7.55
C MET A 31 -12.57 3.30 6.48
N SER A 32 -12.87 4.55 6.87
CA SER A 32 -12.87 5.71 5.94
C SER A 32 -11.50 5.92 5.28
N GLN A 33 -10.42 5.90 6.07
CA GLN A 33 -9.06 6.04 5.52
C GLN A 33 -8.69 4.91 4.56
N SER A 34 -9.20 3.70 4.81
CA SER A 34 -8.98 2.54 3.95
C SER A 34 -9.77 2.62 2.65
N GLU A 35 -11.01 3.12 2.70
CA GLU A 35 -11.84 3.42 1.52
C GLU A 35 -11.18 4.48 0.64
N GLU A 36 -10.83 5.62 1.23
CA GLU A 36 -10.20 6.74 0.52
C GLU A 36 -8.86 6.34 -0.12
N LEU A 37 -8.04 5.55 0.58
CA LEU A 37 -6.77 5.04 0.05
C LEU A 37 -6.98 4.12 -1.16
N LEU A 38 -7.93 3.19 -1.09
CA LEU A 38 -8.22 2.28 -2.21
C LEU A 38 -8.82 3.04 -3.39
N ASP A 39 -9.72 3.99 -3.14
CA ASP A 39 -10.27 4.86 -4.18
C ASP A 39 -9.18 5.67 -4.89
N PHE A 40 -8.22 6.21 -4.14
CA PHE A 40 -7.05 6.86 -4.71
C PHE A 40 -6.23 5.91 -5.59
N ILE A 41 -5.92 4.70 -5.08
CA ILE A 41 -5.13 3.69 -5.80
C ILE A 41 -5.80 3.31 -7.12
N HIS A 42 -7.11 3.03 -7.10
CA HIS A 42 -7.87 2.64 -8.27
C HIS A 42 -8.04 3.79 -9.28
N THR A 43 -8.40 4.98 -8.80
CA THR A 43 -8.61 6.15 -9.65
C THR A 43 -7.33 6.58 -10.36
N LYS A 44 -6.20 6.55 -9.64
CA LYS A 44 -4.89 6.91 -10.20
C LYS A 44 -4.21 5.76 -10.93
N LYS A 45 -4.81 4.57 -10.94
CA LYS A 45 -4.27 3.34 -11.56
C LYS A 45 -2.83 3.07 -11.11
N ILE A 46 -2.60 3.14 -9.79
CA ILE A 46 -1.28 2.97 -9.19
C ILE A 46 -0.70 1.59 -9.54
N ASP A 47 0.51 1.57 -10.08
CA ASP A 47 1.29 0.34 -10.22
C ASP A 47 2.26 0.20 -9.02
N PRO A 48 2.11 -0.80 -8.14
CA PRO A 48 2.96 -0.95 -6.96
C PRO A 48 4.44 -1.23 -7.32
N PHE A 49 4.74 -1.62 -8.56
CA PHE A 49 6.10 -1.86 -9.05
C PHE A 49 6.72 -0.64 -9.76
N SER A 50 6.00 0.49 -9.83
CA SER A 50 6.49 1.76 -10.35
C SER A 50 6.94 2.62 -9.18
N GLU A 51 8.23 2.98 -9.12
CA GLU A 51 8.76 3.85 -8.06
C GLU A 51 7.97 5.16 -7.96
N LYS A 52 7.69 5.77 -9.10
CA LYS A 52 6.89 7.00 -9.19
C LYS A 52 5.51 6.85 -8.54
N ASP A 53 4.83 5.73 -8.77
CA ASP A 53 3.47 5.53 -8.24
C ASP A 53 3.47 5.10 -6.78
N ARG A 54 4.51 4.38 -6.32
CA ARG A 54 4.74 4.17 -4.90
C ARG A 54 4.94 5.49 -4.16
N LEU A 55 5.78 6.38 -4.69
CA LEU A 55 5.99 7.71 -4.10
C LEU A 55 4.69 8.50 -4.00
N LYS A 56 3.85 8.49 -5.04
CA LYS A 56 2.51 9.11 -4.99
C LYS A 56 1.64 8.52 -3.88
N THR A 57 1.69 7.19 -3.71
CA THR A 57 0.92 6.50 -2.66
C THR A 57 1.39 6.91 -1.27
N PHE A 58 2.71 6.96 -1.03
CA PHE A 58 3.23 7.42 0.26
C PHE A 58 2.94 8.90 0.52
N SER A 59 3.03 9.75 -0.50
CA SER A 59 2.64 11.17 -0.37
C SER A 59 1.15 11.33 -0.06
N TYR A 60 0.29 10.51 -0.68
CA TYR A 60 -1.14 10.51 -0.37
C TYR A 60 -1.40 10.11 1.09
N ILE A 61 -0.74 9.04 1.57
CA ILE A 61 -0.84 8.61 2.97
C ILE A 61 -0.34 9.72 3.91
N GLU A 62 0.79 10.36 3.60
CA GLU A 62 1.37 11.42 4.43
C GLU A 62 0.40 12.61 4.59
N GLN A 63 -0.29 13.00 3.52
CA GLN A 63 -1.18 14.15 3.50
C GLN A 63 -2.56 13.88 4.14
N ASN A 64 -3.12 12.68 3.95
CA ASN A 64 -4.50 12.39 4.33
C ASN A 64 -4.64 11.51 5.59
N ILE A 65 -3.56 10.81 5.96
CA ILE A 65 -3.57 9.87 7.10
C ILE A 65 -2.54 10.33 8.14
N GLY A 66 -1.28 10.46 7.72
CA GLY A 66 -0.21 10.94 8.58
C GLY A 66 1.19 10.55 8.11
N ARG A 67 2.16 11.41 8.42
CA ARG A 67 3.57 11.22 8.07
C ARG A 67 4.18 9.96 8.69
N ARG A 68 3.78 9.62 9.91
CA ARG A 68 4.27 8.41 10.60
C ARG A 68 3.79 7.15 9.87
N GLU A 69 2.54 7.14 9.46
CA GLU A 69 1.88 6.04 8.76
C GLU A 69 2.48 5.85 7.37
N ALA A 70 2.77 6.93 6.64
CA ALA A 70 3.49 6.87 5.36
C ALA A 70 4.90 6.26 5.52
N ASN A 71 5.66 6.69 6.52
CA ASN A 71 6.98 6.14 6.81
C ASN A 71 6.92 4.66 7.19
N ASN A 72 5.94 4.28 8.00
CA ASN A 72 5.75 2.88 8.39
C ASN A 72 5.34 2.00 7.20
N ALA A 73 4.45 2.49 6.34
CA ALA A 73 4.03 1.78 5.14
C ALA A 73 5.20 1.57 4.15
N LYS A 74 6.04 2.60 3.97
CA LYS A 74 7.27 2.49 3.15
C LYS A 74 8.22 1.42 3.69
N LYS A 75 8.53 1.48 4.99
CA LYS A 75 9.39 0.49 5.65
C LYS A 75 8.80 -0.92 5.56
N LEU A 76 7.50 -1.06 5.75
CA LEU A 76 6.81 -2.35 5.65
C LEU A 76 6.97 -2.96 4.26
N LEU A 77 6.75 -2.17 3.20
CA LEU A 77 6.94 -2.64 1.83
C LEU A 77 8.38 -3.11 1.57
N GLU A 78 9.36 -2.30 1.97
CA GLU A 78 10.78 -2.62 1.80
C GLU A 78 11.17 -3.91 2.57
N ASN A 79 10.67 -4.08 3.79
CA ASN A 79 10.92 -5.26 4.61
C ASN A 79 10.30 -6.52 4.00
N LEU A 80 9.02 -6.46 3.61
CA LEU A 80 8.35 -7.60 2.97
C LEU A 80 9.03 -7.97 1.66
N ALA A 81 9.38 -6.98 0.83
CA ALA A 81 10.08 -7.26 -0.42
C ALA A 81 11.41 -7.97 -0.18
N LYS A 82 12.20 -7.55 0.83
CA LYS A 82 13.43 -8.25 1.21
C LYS A 82 13.18 -9.65 1.77
N GLU A 83 12.23 -9.80 2.69
CA GLU A 83 11.87 -11.08 3.32
C GLU A 83 11.50 -12.16 2.29
N TYR A 84 10.77 -11.76 1.25
CA TYR A 84 10.37 -12.66 0.16
C TYR A 84 11.33 -12.66 -1.05
N ASN A 85 12.49 -11.99 -0.97
CA ASN A 85 13.46 -11.83 -2.08
C ASN A 85 12.86 -11.22 -3.36
N LEU A 86 11.93 -10.28 -3.19
CA LEU A 86 11.21 -9.55 -4.23
C LEU A 86 11.63 -8.06 -4.34
N ASP A 87 12.65 -7.64 -3.60
CA ASP A 87 13.17 -6.27 -3.60
C ASP A 87 13.66 -5.81 -4.98
N HIS A 88 14.18 -6.73 -5.80
CA HIS A 88 14.50 -6.48 -7.21
C HIS A 88 13.30 -6.09 -8.10
N LEU A 89 12.06 -6.28 -7.60
CA LEU A 89 10.85 -5.88 -8.32
C LEU A 89 10.41 -4.45 -8.00
N LEU A 90 10.92 -3.88 -6.90
CA LEU A 90 10.62 -2.53 -6.47
C LEU A 90 11.38 -1.52 -7.33
#